data_AF-A5DCT6-F1
#
_entry.id   AF-A5DCT6-F1
#
_cell.length_a   1.000
_cell.length_b   1.000
_cell.length_c   1.000
_cell.angle_alpha   90.00
_cell.angle_beta   90.00
_cell.angle_gamma   90.00
#
_symmetry.space_group_name_H-M   'P 1'
#
loop_
_entity.id
_entity.type
_entity.pdbx_description
1 polymer ?
#
loop_
_entity_poly.entity_id
_entity_poly.type
_entity_poly.pdbx_seq_one_letter_code
_entity_poly.pdbx_strand_id
1 'polypeptide(L)'
;MATACDYIVEYQRGFKFFGIPLYSQRSLIPFADPSEFETLGGRKLLLSYGSIQNYPLPDLDWNWDWERWYVLMTDSVDDQGWMYAGWSGWSSKYRLGTGIRRRIWVRRRRRGSAADSTSTASLLADAGQTNK
;
A
#
# COMPACT_ATOMS: atom_id res chain seq x y z
N MET A 1 18.66 10.79 -9.98
CA MET A 1 17.90 9.56 -9.66
C MET A 1 16.41 9.89 -9.65
N ALA A 2 15.57 9.13 -10.34
CA ALA A 2 14.12 9.34 -10.32
C ALA A 2 13.51 8.69 -9.07
N THR A 3 12.63 9.41 -8.36
CA THR A 3 11.88 8.89 -7.22
C THR A 3 10.38 8.97 -7.51
N ALA A 4 9.62 8.02 -6.96
CA ALA A 4 8.17 7.97 -7.09
C ALA A 4 7.54 7.41 -5.82
N CYS A 5 6.33 7.87 -5.48
CA CYS A 5 5.53 7.35 -4.37
C CYS A 5 4.35 6.55 -4.91
N ASP A 6 4.16 5.35 -4.41
CA ASP A 6 2.97 4.55 -4.66
C ASP A 6 1.97 4.77 -3.52
N TYR A 7 0.70 4.93 -3.88
CA TYR A 7 -0.41 5.15 -2.94
C TYR A 7 -1.47 4.08 -3.14
N ILE A 8 -1.77 3.35 -2.06
CA ILE A 8 -2.68 2.21 -2.08
C ILE A 8 -3.75 2.42 -1.02
N VAL A 9 -5.01 2.26 -1.40
CA VAL A 9 -6.16 2.33 -0.51
C VAL A 9 -6.47 0.92 -0.05
N GLU A 10 -6.47 0.68 1.25
CA GLU A 10 -6.97 -0.54 1.89
C GLU A 10 -8.40 -0.31 2.38
N TYR A 11 -9.31 -1.25 2.13
CA TYR A 11 -10.68 -1.22 2.64
C TYR A 11 -10.95 -2.36 3.62
N GLN A 12 -11.78 -2.11 4.62
CA GLN A 12 -12.28 -3.11 5.57
C GLN A 12 -13.75 -2.87 5.90
N ARG A 13 -14.48 -3.95 6.18
CA ARG A 13 -15.85 -3.89 6.70
C ARG A 13 -15.90 -4.41 8.14
N GLY A 14 -16.80 -3.82 8.92
CA GLY A 14 -16.92 -4.13 10.34
C GLY A 14 -17.80 -3.16 11.11
N PHE A 15 -17.66 -3.19 12.42
CA PHE A 15 -18.38 -2.32 13.36
C PHE A 15 -17.56 -2.11 14.63
N LYS A 16 -17.96 -1.13 15.44
CA LYS A 16 -17.39 -0.95 16.78
C LYS A 16 -18.32 -1.59 17.81
N PHE A 17 -17.78 -2.49 18.62
CA PHE A 17 -18.51 -3.14 19.72
C PHE A 17 -17.90 -2.69 21.05
N PHE A 18 -18.64 -1.90 21.83
CA PHE A 18 -18.15 -1.30 23.09
C PHE A 18 -16.79 -0.58 22.95
N GLY A 19 -16.60 0.16 21.86
CA GLY A 19 -15.36 0.89 21.58
C GLY A 19 -14.27 0.07 20.89
N ILE A 20 -14.38 -1.27 20.86
CA ILE A 20 -13.43 -2.16 20.19
C ILE A 20 -13.76 -2.20 18.68
N PRO A 21 -12.83 -1.81 17.78
CA PRO A 21 -13.05 -1.89 16.35
C PRO A 21 -12.89 -3.32 15.84
N LEU A 22 -13.99 -3.96 15.44
CA LEU A 22 -14.01 -5.30 14.83
C LEU A 22 -14.16 -5.15 13.32
N TYR A 23 -13.03 -5.11 12.61
CA TYR A 23 -12.98 -4.92 11.16
C TYR A 23 -12.08 -5.95 10.50
N SER A 24 -12.42 -6.33 9.27
CA SER A 24 -11.63 -7.26 8.47
C SER A 24 -11.81 -6.97 6.98
N GLN A 25 -10.75 -7.21 6.21
CA GLN A 25 -10.81 -7.22 4.75
C GLN A 25 -11.69 -8.36 4.23
N ARG A 26 -11.68 -9.51 4.94
CA ARG A 26 -12.47 -10.70 4.59
C ARG A 26 -13.97 -10.55 4.84
N SER A 27 -14.37 -9.50 5.55
CA SER A 27 -15.78 -9.18 5.80
C SER A 27 -16.38 -8.28 4.71
N LEU A 28 -15.59 -7.87 3.70
CA LEU A 28 -16.10 -7.16 2.54
C LEU A 28 -17.03 -8.06 1.73
N ILE A 29 -18.19 -7.53 1.38
CA ILE A 29 -19.22 -8.20 0.60
C ILE A 29 -18.89 -8.01 -0.89
N PRO A 30 -18.71 -9.10 -1.65
CA PRO A 30 -18.49 -9.01 -3.09
C PRO A 30 -19.58 -8.18 -3.79
N PHE A 31 -19.17 -7.35 -4.76
CA PHE A 31 -20.01 -6.44 -5.56
C PHE A 31 -20.64 -5.25 -4.82
N ALA A 32 -20.97 -5.38 -3.53
CA ALA A 32 -21.53 -4.28 -2.73
C ALA A 32 -20.45 -3.38 -2.12
N ASP A 33 -19.30 -3.95 -1.78
CA ASP A 33 -18.19 -3.23 -1.18
C ASP A 33 -17.02 -3.02 -2.15
N PRO A 34 -16.15 -2.03 -1.89
CA PRO A 34 -14.87 -1.89 -2.58
C PRO A 34 -14.00 -3.14 -2.43
N SER A 35 -12.99 -3.26 -3.28
CA SER A 35 -12.02 -4.35 -3.16
C SER A 35 -11.05 -4.13 -1.99
N GLU A 36 -10.41 -5.20 -1.50
CA GLU A 36 -9.51 -5.13 -0.34
C GLU A 36 -8.40 -4.08 -0.49
N PHE A 37 -7.85 -3.96 -1.71
CA PHE A 37 -6.85 -2.97 -2.08
C PHE A 37 -7.16 -2.32 -3.44
N GLU A 38 -7.02 -1.01 -3.52
CA GLU A 38 -7.21 -0.22 -4.74
C GLU A 38 -6.09 0.81 -4.91
N THR A 39 -5.85 1.22 -6.15
CA THR A 39 -5.10 2.47 -6.41
C THR A 39 -5.97 3.68 -6.03
N LEU A 40 -5.37 4.87 -5.87
CA LEU A 40 -6.14 6.10 -5.67
C LEU A 40 -7.19 6.38 -6.77
N GLY A 41 -6.98 5.87 -7.97
CA GLY A 41 -7.92 5.97 -9.10
C GLY A 41 -9.06 4.93 -9.08
N GLY A 42 -9.18 4.13 -8.02
CA GLY A 42 -10.25 3.11 -7.89
C GLY A 42 -9.99 1.82 -8.67
N ARG A 43 -8.80 1.64 -9.27
CA ARG A 43 -8.43 0.37 -9.89
C ARG A 43 -8.16 -0.68 -8.82
N LYS A 44 -8.92 -1.78 -8.85
CA LYS A 44 -8.71 -2.98 -8.02
C LYS A 44 -7.31 -3.55 -8.16
N LEU A 45 -6.71 -3.90 -7.02
CA LEU A 45 -5.41 -4.56 -6.92
C LEU A 45 -5.59 -5.96 -6.32
N LEU A 46 -5.04 -6.95 -7.02
CA LEU A 46 -4.97 -8.33 -6.53
C LEU A 46 -3.56 -8.58 -6.03
N LEU A 47 -3.38 -8.53 -4.71
CA LEU A 47 -2.09 -8.76 -4.08
C LEU A 47 -1.97 -10.21 -3.65
N SER A 48 -0.78 -10.79 -3.83
CA SER A 48 -0.50 -12.15 -3.38
C SER A 48 -0.76 -12.25 -1.87
N TYR A 49 -1.45 -13.32 -1.44
CA TYR A 49 -1.86 -13.54 -0.05
C TYR A 49 -2.68 -12.42 0.60
N GLY A 50 -3.26 -11.49 -0.18
CA GLY A 50 -4.04 -10.38 0.36
C GLY A 50 -3.21 -9.45 1.26
N SER A 51 -1.91 -9.31 0.98
CA SER A 51 -1.01 -8.51 1.81
C SER A 51 -0.36 -7.38 1.01
N ILE A 52 -0.39 -6.17 1.57
CA ILE A 52 0.27 -5.00 0.97
C ILE A 52 1.79 -5.16 0.83
N GLN A 53 2.40 -6.03 1.64
CA GLN A 53 3.83 -6.31 1.55
C GLN A 53 4.21 -6.96 0.21
N ASN A 54 3.25 -7.62 -0.46
CA ASN A 54 3.44 -8.28 -1.74
C ASN A 54 3.13 -7.38 -2.94
N TYR A 55 3.02 -6.07 -2.74
CA TYR A 55 2.85 -5.12 -3.83
C TYR A 55 4.12 -5.08 -4.71
N PRO A 56 4.00 -5.31 -6.04
CA PRO A 56 5.16 -5.43 -6.91
C PRO A 56 5.76 -4.07 -7.28
N LEU A 57 7.06 -4.06 -7.56
CA LEU A 57 7.69 -2.95 -8.28
C LEU A 57 7.29 -3.04 -9.76
N PRO A 58 7.22 -1.91 -10.50
CA PRO A 58 6.78 -1.97 -11.90
C PRO A 58 7.74 -2.69 -12.84
N ASP A 59 9.05 -2.63 -12.56
CA ASP A 59 10.12 -3.29 -13.30
C ASP A 59 11.35 -3.47 -12.40
N LEU A 60 12.42 -4.09 -12.95
CA LEU A 60 13.65 -4.43 -12.22
C LEU A 60 14.57 -3.25 -11.93
N ASP A 61 14.38 -2.10 -12.58
CA ASP A 61 15.23 -0.92 -12.37
C ASP A 61 14.82 -0.14 -11.12
N TRP A 62 13.62 -0.41 -10.61
CA TRP A 62 13.12 0.16 -9.37
C TRP A 62 13.58 -0.64 -8.16
N ASN A 63 13.81 0.08 -7.07
CA ASN A 63 14.03 -0.49 -5.76
C ASN A 63 13.21 0.28 -4.74
N TRP A 64 12.76 -0.40 -3.69
CA TRP A 64 12.14 0.28 -2.56
C TRP A 64 13.17 1.19 -1.90
N ASP A 65 12.79 2.46 -1.75
CA ASP A 65 13.61 3.45 -1.08
C ASP A 65 13.27 3.51 0.41
N TRP A 66 11.98 3.33 0.72
CA TRP A 66 11.51 3.14 2.08
C TRP A 66 11.43 1.67 2.45
N GLU A 67 11.93 1.34 3.64
CA GLU A 67 11.96 -0.04 4.15
C GLU A 67 10.56 -0.66 4.22
N ARG A 68 9.55 0.12 4.59
CA ARG A 68 8.17 -0.35 4.85
C ARG A 68 7.13 0.59 4.25
N TRP A 69 5.89 0.13 4.23
CA TRP A 69 4.73 0.96 3.98
C TRP A 69 4.44 1.86 5.18
N TYR A 70 4.04 3.10 4.92
CA TYR A 70 3.61 4.07 5.92
C TYR A 70 2.14 4.40 5.72
N VAL A 71 1.48 4.83 6.78
CA VAL A 71 0.09 5.29 6.72
C VAL A 71 0.07 6.79 6.47
N LEU A 72 -0.71 7.23 5.48
CA LEU A 72 -0.87 8.64 5.16
C LEU A 72 -1.84 9.30 6.16
N MET A 73 -1.29 10.06 7.11
CA MET A 73 -2.05 10.79 8.12
C MET A 73 -2.50 12.16 7.57
N THR A 74 -3.77 12.27 7.20
CA THR A 74 -4.39 13.53 6.73
C THR A 74 -5.35 14.09 7.78
N ASP A 75 -5.93 15.27 7.56
CA ASP A 75 -6.88 15.88 8.52
C ASP A 75 -8.17 15.05 8.72
N SER A 76 -8.44 14.09 7.83
CA SER A 76 -9.69 13.31 7.81
C SER A 76 -9.50 11.84 8.20
N VAL A 77 -8.41 11.49 8.89
CA VAL A 77 -8.19 10.14 9.45
C VAL A 77 -8.26 10.14 10.99
N ASP A 78 -8.54 8.97 11.58
CA ASP A 78 -8.40 8.77 13.02
C ASP A 78 -6.93 8.59 13.44
N ASP A 79 -6.70 8.34 14.74
CA ASP A 79 -5.38 8.13 15.33
C ASP A 79 -4.61 6.93 14.75
N GLN A 80 -5.34 5.99 14.15
CA GLN A 80 -4.80 4.81 13.47
C GLN A 80 -4.78 4.99 11.93
N GLY A 81 -5.11 6.17 11.41
CA GLY A 81 -5.08 6.46 9.98
C GLY A 81 -6.27 5.91 9.19
N TRP A 82 -7.38 5.55 9.85
CA TRP A 82 -8.61 5.12 9.17
C TRP A 82 -9.55 6.30 8.89
N MET A 83 -10.20 6.23 7.73
CA MET A 83 -11.38 7.02 7.39
C MET A 83 -12.59 6.10 7.35
N TYR A 84 -13.72 6.55 7.86
CA TYR A 84 -14.98 5.82 7.86
C TYR A 84 -15.90 6.37 6.78
N ALA A 85 -16.58 5.47 6.07
CA ALA A 85 -17.60 5.87 5.11
C ALA A 85 -18.77 6.55 5.83
N GLY A 86 -19.33 7.58 5.21
CA GLY A 86 -20.52 8.29 5.64
C GLY A 86 -21.36 8.67 4.43
N TRP A 87 -22.57 9.15 4.65
CA TRP A 87 -23.46 9.56 3.56
C TRP A 87 -22.90 10.73 2.72
N SER A 88 -22.11 11.61 3.33
CA SER A 88 -21.50 12.78 2.68
C SER A 88 -20.03 12.57 2.32
N GLY A 89 -19.56 11.32 2.28
CA GLY A 89 -18.16 10.98 2.00
C GLY A 89 -17.41 10.40 3.19
N TRP A 90 -16.10 10.61 3.24
CA TRP A 90 -15.19 9.96 4.19
C TRP A 90 -14.84 10.89 5.35
N SER A 91 -14.78 10.37 6.57
CA SER A 91 -14.47 11.15 7.76
C SER A 91 -13.65 10.35 8.77
N SER A 92 -12.89 11.04 9.63
CA SER A 92 -12.18 10.41 10.76
C SER A 92 -13.12 9.85 11.83
N LYS A 93 -14.40 10.24 11.81
CA LYS A 93 -15.38 9.84 12.83
C LYS A 93 -16.21 8.65 12.37
N TYR A 94 -16.20 7.59 13.16
CA TYR A 94 -17.12 6.46 13.01
C TYR A 94 -18.57 6.91 13.17
N ARG A 95 -19.44 6.49 12.25
CA ARG A 95 -20.89 6.66 12.32
C ARG A 95 -21.55 5.29 12.21
N LEU A 96 -22.65 5.09 12.94
CA LEU A 96 -23.43 3.87 12.83
C LEU A 96 -24.05 3.78 11.42
N GLY A 97 -24.10 2.58 10.85
CA GLY A 97 -24.82 2.27 9.61
C GLY A 97 -23.97 1.98 8.37
N THR A 98 -22.79 2.57 8.21
CA THR A 98 -21.98 2.39 6.98
C THR A 98 -20.98 1.24 7.06
N GLY A 99 -20.42 0.96 8.25
CA GLY A 99 -19.58 -0.21 8.54
C GLY A 99 -18.29 -0.37 7.73
N ILE A 100 -18.04 0.49 6.74
CA ILE A 100 -16.87 0.45 5.87
C ILE A 100 -15.87 1.50 6.34
N ARG A 101 -14.59 1.13 6.36
CA ARG A 101 -13.48 2.04 6.57
C ARG A 101 -12.40 1.83 5.52
N ARG A 102 -11.60 2.86 5.28
CA ARG A 102 -10.44 2.82 4.39
C ARG A 102 -9.21 3.44 5.03
N ARG A 103 -8.02 3.01 4.61
CA ARG A 103 -6.73 3.55 5.01
C ARG A 103 -5.86 3.73 3.77
N ILE A 104 -5.10 4.81 3.72
CA ILE A 104 -4.18 5.06 2.60
C ILE A 104 -2.77 4.73 3.05
N TRP A 105 -2.14 3.80 2.33
CA TRP A 105 -0.75 3.43 2.47
C TRP A 105 0.10 4.14 1.43
N VAL A 106 1.29 4.55 1.83
CA VAL A 106 2.27 5.17 0.96
C VAL A 106 3.62 4.48 1.11
N ARG A 107 4.29 4.24 -0.02
CA ARG A 107 5.68 3.77 -0.03
C ARG A 107 6.44 4.41 -1.17
N ARG A 108 7.67 4.85 -0.88
CA ARG A 108 8.56 5.46 -1.87
C ARG A 108 9.48 4.42 -2.49
N ARG A 109 9.66 4.53 -3.80
CA ARG A 109 10.64 3.80 -4.60
C ARG A 109 11.56 4.77 -5.35
N ARG A 110 12.74 4.28 -5.67
CA ARG A 110 13.75 5.00 -6.46
C ARG A 110 14.20 4.13 -7.62
N ARG A 111 14.49 4.76 -8.75
CA ARG A 111 15.12 4.08 -9.89
C ARG A 111 16.63 4.15 -9.74
N GLY A 112 17.29 3.01 -9.96
CA GLY A 112 18.75 2.93 -9.98
C GLY A 112 19.36 3.88 -11.02
N SER A 113 20.55 4.39 -10.75
CA SER A 113 21.31 5.15 -11.74
C SER A 113 21.93 4.19 -12.75
N ALA A 114 22.10 4.60 -14.01
CA ALA A 114 22.92 3.84 -14.96
C ALA A 114 24.38 3.63 -14.47
N ALA A 115 24.87 4.50 -13.57
CA ALA A 115 26.17 4.33 -12.92
C ALA A 115 26.20 3.17 -11.90
N ASP A 116 25.09 2.82 -11.26
CA ASP A 116 24.99 1.75 -10.25
C ASP A 116 24.92 0.36 -10.91
N SER A 117 24.31 0.27 -12.10
CA SER A 117 24.30 -0.96 -12.91
C SER A 117 25.65 -1.23 -13.57
N THR A 118 26.41 -0.18 -13.91
CA THR A 118 27.77 -0.33 -14.48
C THR A 118 28.74 -0.90 -13.45
N SER A 119 28.65 -0.46 -12.19
CA SER A 119 29.54 -0.90 -11.11
C SER A 119 29.27 -2.36 -10.66
N THR A 120 28.01 -2.79 -10.65
CA THR A 120 27.65 -4.21 -10.40
C THR A 120 28.06 -5.13 -11.54
N ALA A 121 27.90 -4.70 -12.80
CA ALA A 121 28.37 -5.47 -13.96
C ALA A 121 29.90 -5.62 -13.99
N SER A 122 30.67 -4.58 -13.63
CA SER A 122 32.13 -4.68 -13.52
C SER A 122 32.60 -5.59 -12.39
N LEU A 123 31.89 -5.62 -11.25
CA LEU A 123 32.21 -6.53 -10.13
C LEU A 123 31.95 -8.00 -10.48
N LEU A 124 30.91 -8.29 -11.26
CA LEU A 124 30.61 -9.63 -11.74
C LEU A 124 31.58 -10.09 -12.85
N ALA A 125 32.08 -9.16 -13.66
CA ALA A 125 33.10 -9.45 -14.67
C ALA A 125 34.45 -9.85 -14.04
N ASP A 126 34.85 -9.18 -12.96
CA ASP A 126 36.11 -9.46 -12.23
C ASP A 126 36.06 -10.78 -11.44
N ALA A 127 34.89 -11.11 -10.85
CA ALA A 127 34.69 -12.38 -10.13
C ALA A 127 34.73 -13.63 -11.04
N GLY A 128 34.57 -13.48 -12.35
CA GLY A 128 34.70 -14.56 -13.32
C GLY A 128 36.16 -14.93 -13.66
N GLN A 129 37.13 -14.13 -13.22
CA GLN A 129 38.55 -14.29 -13.60
C GLN A 129 39.41 -15.02 -12.57
N THR A 130 38.89 -15.35 -11.39
CA THR A 130 39.66 -15.96 -10.28
C THR A 130 39.64 -17.50 -10.23
N ASN A 131 39.10 -18.19 -11.24
CA ASN A 131 39.18 -19.64 -11.34
C ASN A 131 40.15 -20.05 -12.47
N LYS A 132 41.45 -19.96 -12.22
CA LYS A 132 42.51 -20.65 -12.96
C LYS A 132 43.59 -21.13 -12.00
#